data_AF-A0A6C0H203-F1
#
_entry.id   AF-A0A6C0H203-F1
#
_cell.length_a   1.000
_cell.length_b   1.000
_cell.length_c   1.000
_cell.angle_alpha   90.00
_cell.angle_beta   90.00
_cell.angle_gamma   90.00
#
_symmetry.space_group_name_H-M   'P 1'
#
loop_
_entity.id
_entity.type
_entity.pdbx_description
1 polymer ?
#
loop_
_entity_poly.entity_id
_entity_poly.type
_entity_poly.pdbx_seq_one_letter_code
_entity_poly.pdbx_strand_id
1 'polypeptide(L)'
;MDFVMDMNDDDNLFEMNSNIDSDSDDEYDNEDDFDIESDTIFREDSYHLDSDKLNNVYYIGLCNIYSFRKTILYVNSVSQPTFYKHSYCNLLRYLKNYSIFRCIHPKIDIMKLHILRNGTYTVIVKTHWLRLVQRRWKNIYKKRMDIIRKRCLPSSQMHAQRTGKYPFGLNILPSISGMMSEFSLVKSQ
;
A
#
# COMPACT_ATOMS: atom_id res chain seq x y z
N MET A 1 -34.78 -55.85 -17.30
CA MET A 1 -34.11 -56.96 -18.02
C MET A 1 -34.62 -56.83 -19.45
N ASP A 2 -33.85 -56.41 -20.44
CA ASP A 2 -32.44 -56.69 -20.70
C ASP A 2 -31.66 -55.50 -21.26
N PHE A 3 -30.34 -55.67 -21.15
CA PHE A 3 -29.23 -54.76 -21.37
C PHE A 3 -28.68 -55.00 -22.79
N VAL A 4 -28.49 -53.95 -23.59
CA VAL A 4 -27.50 -53.98 -24.69
C VAL A 4 -26.81 -52.62 -24.74
N MET A 5 -25.53 -52.63 -24.38
CA MET A 5 -24.53 -51.60 -24.68
C MET A 5 -24.30 -51.54 -26.19
N ASP A 6 -24.13 -50.33 -26.73
CA ASP A 6 -23.28 -50.17 -27.90
C ASP A 6 -22.28 -49.03 -27.64
N MET A 7 -21.01 -49.43 -27.67
CA MET A 7 -19.82 -48.61 -27.51
C MET A 7 -19.37 -48.20 -28.91
N ASN A 8 -19.28 -46.90 -29.19
CA ASN A 8 -18.47 -46.40 -30.29
C ASN A 8 -17.61 -45.25 -29.75
N ASP A 9 -16.42 -45.62 -29.27
CA ASP A 9 -15.29 -44.71 -29.06
C ASP A 9 -14.68 -44.40 -30.43
N ASP A 10 -14.84 -43.15 -30.87
CA ASP A 10 -14.18 -42.61 -32.05
C ASP A 10 -12.82 -42.04 -31.63
N ASP A 11 -11.76 -42.79 -31.94
CA ASP A 11 -10.37 -42.36 -31.89
C ASP A 11 -10.14 -41.23 -32.91
N ASN A 12 -9.96 -40.00 -32.42
CA ASN A 12 -9.31 -38.94 -33.19
C ASN A 12 -8.14 -38.35 -32.39
N LEU A 13 -6.99 -38.95 -32.65
CA LEU A 13 -5.66 -38.58 -32.22
C LEU A 13 -5.27 -37.21 -32.84
N PHE A 14 -5.40 -36.13 -32.07
CA PHE A 14 -4.69 -34.88 -32.34
C PHE A 14 -3.55 -34.72 -31.32
N GLU A 15 -2.35 -35.11 -31.74
CA GLU A 15 -1.10 -34.74 -31.07
C GLU A 15 -0.95 -33.22 -31.09
N MET A 16 -1.18 -32.58 -29.94
CA MET A 16 -0.78 -31.20 -29.71
C MET A 16 0.39 -31.17 -28.75
N ASN A 17 1.58 -31.07 -29.33
CA ASN A 17 2.84 -30.89 -28.63
C ASN A 17 2.87 -29.48 -28.02
N SER A 18 2.65 -29.37 -26.71
CA SER A 18 2.96 -28.16 -25.95
C SER A 18 3.94 -28.52 -24.84
N ASN A 19 5.22 -28.25 -25.08
CA ASN A 19 6.21 -28.10 -24.03
C ASN A 19 5.73 -26.98 -23.10
N ILE A 20 5.08 -27.36 -22.02
CA ILE A 20 4.85 -26.51 -20.85
C ILE A 20 5.97 -26.86 -19.89
N ASP A 21 7.03 -26.04 -19.90
CA ASP A 21 7.92 -25.94 -18.74
C ASP A 21 7.06 -25.41 -17.59
N SER A 22 6.55 -26.33 -16.79
CA SER A 22 5.85 -26.05 -15.55
C SER A 22 6.88 -25.90 -14.43
N ASP A 23 7.67 -24.83 -14.47
CA ASP A 23 8.22 -24.25 -13.23
C ASP A 23 7.08 -23.45 -12.58
N SER A 24 6.09 -24.18 -12.06
CA SER A 24 5.13 -23.66 -11.10
C SER A 24 5.71 -24.02 -9.73
N ASP A 25 6.50 -23.10 -9.18
CA ASP A 25 6.77 -23.04 -7.74
C ASP A 25 5.44 -22.68 -7.04
N ASP A 26 4.52 -23.64 -7.01
CA ASP A 26 3.36 -23.61 -6.12
C ASP A 26 3.87 -23.91 -4.71
N GLU A 27 4.46 -22.89 -4.09
CA GLU A 27 4.72 -22.83 -2.66
C GLU A 27 3.34 -22.87 -1.97
N TYR A 28 2.89 -24.09 -1.65
CA TYR A 28 1.75 -24.32 -0.77
C TYR A 28 2.11 -23.75 0.60
N ASP A 29 1.81 -22.47 0.76
CA ASP A 29 1.80 -21.74 2.01
C ASP A 29 0.91 -22.51 3.01
N ASN A 30 1.52 -23.37 3.83
CA ASN A 30 0.81 -24.24 4.77
C ASN A 30 0.02 -23.37 5.77
N GLU A 31 -1.32 -23.44 5.73
CA GLU A 31 -2.19 -22.68 6.66
C GLU A 31 -1.77 -22.85 8.14
N ASP A 32 -1.23 -24.02 8.49
CA ASP A 32 -0.70 -24.33 9.82
C ASP A 32 0.53 -23.49 10.23
N ASP A 33 1.48 -23.24 9.32
CA ASP A 33 2.70 -22.46 9.63
C ASP A 33 2.36 -20.98 9.86
N PHE A 34 1.36 -20.52 9.13
CA PHE A 34 0.80 -19.19 9.24
C PHE A 34 0.12 -18.97 10.60
N ASP A 35 -0.66 -19.90 11.13
CA ASP A 35 -1.27 -19.72 12.44
C ASP A 35 -0.22 -19.68 13.58
N ILE A 36 0.85 -20.48 13.46
CA ILE A 36 1.99 -20.44 14.40
C ILE A 36 2.65 -19.06 14.44
N GLU A 37 2.84 -18.42 13.28
CA GLU A 37 3.45 -17.10 13.19
C GLU A 37 2.54 -16.01 13.79
N SER A 38 1.23 -16.08 13.58
CA SER A 38 0.28 -15.12 14.17
C SER A 38 0.26 -15.21 15.69
N ASP A 39 0.36 -16.43 16.23
CA ASP A 39 0.48 -16.67 17.68
C ASP A 39 1.80 -16.17 18.25
N THR A 40 2.88 -16.31 17.49
CA THR A 40 4.19 -15.77 17.86
C THR A 40 4.15 -14.25 17.95
N ILE A 41 3.58 -13.59 16.94
CA ILE A 41 3.36 -12.14 16.94
C ILE A 41 2.46 -11.73 18.12
N PHE A 42 1.40 -12.48 18.40
CA PHE A 42 0.51 -12.20 19.53
C PHE A 42 1.24 -12.26 20.87
N ARG A 43 2.05 -13.28 21.13
CA ARG A 43 2.82 -13.41 22.37
C ARG A 43 3.75 -12.22 22.58
N GLU A 44 4.43 -11.81 21.52
CA GLU A 44 5.36 -10.68 21.53
C GLU A 44 4.66 -9.33 21.70
N ASP A 45 3.49 -9.14 21.09
CA ASP A 45 2.78 -7.87 21.05
C ASP A 45 1.62 -7.77 22.07
N SER A 46 1.41 -8.81 22.88
CA SER A 46 0.31 -8.91 23.86
C SER A 46 0.18 -7.69 24.75
N TYR A 47 1.30 -7.20 25.32
CA TYR A 47 1.30 -5.99 26.13
C TYR A 47 0.83 -4.76 25.35
N HIS A 48 1.25 -4.61 24.09
CA HIS A 48 0.77 -3.51 23.25
C HIS A 48 -0.71 -3.67 23.00
N LEU A 49 -1.18 -4.86 22.62
CA LEU A 49 -2.60 -5.13 22.35
C LEU A 49 -3.50 -4.78 23.55
N ASP A 50 -3.13 -5.24 24.75
CA ASP A 50 -3.90 -5.11 25.98
C ASP A 50 -3.78 -3.73 26.64
N SER A 51 -2.71 -2.97 26.32
CA SER A 51 -2.53 -1.63 26.87
C SER A 51 -3.60 -0.64 26.41
N ASP A 52 -3.99 0.24 27.33
CA ASP A 52 -4.87 1.36 27.05
C ASP A 52 -4.29 2.25 25.94
N LYS A 53 -5.14 2.59 24.98
CA LYS A 53 -4.75 3.48 23.89
C LYS A 53 -4.86 4.93 24.33
N LEU A 54 -3.82 5.70 24.00
CA LEU A 54 -3.67 7.09 24.41
C LEU A 54 -4.13 8.03 23.29
N ASN A 55 -4.94 9.01 23.67
CA ASN A 55 -5.41 10.03 22.73
C ASN A 55 -4.24 10.81 22.11
N ASN A 56 -4.36 11.18 20.84
CA ASN A 56 -3.36 11.92 20.06
C ASN A 56 -2.00 11.24 19.85
N VAL A 57 -1.89 9.94 20.13
CA VAL A 57 -0.69 9.15 19.88
C VAL A 57 -0.74 8.51 18.48
N TYR A 58 0.44 8.23 17.92
CA TYR A 58 0.57 7.53 16.64
C TYR A 58 0.59 6.02 16.85
N TYR A 59 -0.12 5.31 15.98
CA TYR A 59 -0.19 3.86 15.95
C TYR A 59 0.03 3.36 14.52
N ILE A 60 0.59 2.17 14.38
CA ILE A 60 0.77 1.48 13.11
C ILE A 60 -0.20 0.30 13.09
N GLY A 61 -1.13 0.26 12.14
CA GLY A 61 -2.11 -0.82 12.13
C GLY A 61 -3.26 -0.63 11.18
N LEU A 62 -4.38 -1.26 11.52
CA LEU A 62 -5.60 -1.25 10.72
C LEU A 62 -6.56 -0.16 11.17
N CYS A 63 -7.25 0.39 10.19
CA CYS A 63 -8.40 1.24 10.38
C CYS A 63 -9.48 0.84 9.38
N ASN A 64 -10.74 1.17 9.69
CA ASN A 64 -11.86 0.86 8.80
C ASN A 64 -12.80 2.06 8.70
N ILE A 65 -13.39 2.24 7.52
CA ILE A 65 -14.31 3.33 7.24
C ILE A 65 -15.70 2.91 7.67
N TYR A 66 -16.27 3.65 8.63
CA TYR A 66 -17.65 3.48 9.03
C TYR A 66 -18.55 4.34 8.15
N SER A 67 -19.09 3.74 7.09
CA SER A 67 -19.81 4.42 6.00
C SER A 67 -20.96 5.31 6.48
N PHE A 68 -21.68 4.92 7.52
CA PHE A 68 -22.84 5.69 8.02
C PHE A 68 -22.45 7.08 8.55
N ARG A 69 -21.33 7.20 9.25
CA ARG A 69 -20.86 8.49 9.80
C ARG A 69 -19.70 9.12 9.02
N LYS A 70 -19.25 8.47 7.94
CA LYS A 70 -18.04 8.85 7.18
C LYS A 70 -16.81 9.05 8.09
N THR A 71 -16.73 8.28 9.17
CA THR A 71 -15.63 8.34 10.15
C THR A 71 -14.70 7.15 9.95
N ILE A 72 -13.41 7.37 10.15
CA ILE A 72 -12.43 6.29 10.15
C ILE A 72 -12.23 5.83 11.58
N LEU A 73 -12.51 4.55 11.83
CA LEU A 73 -12.38 3.92 13.14
C LEU A 73 -11.00 3.27 13.28
N TYR A 74 -10.44 3.41 14.47
CA TYR A 74 -9.32 2.57 14.89
C TYR A 74 -9.79 1.12 14.99
N VAL A 75 -9.01 0.18 14.47
CA VAL A 75 -9.39 -1.24 14.46
C VAL A 75 -8.41 -2.09 15.27
N ASN A 76 -7.14 -2.09 14.89
CA ASN A 76 -6.08 -2.80 15.59
C ASN A 76 -4.74 -2.14 15.32
N SER A 77 -3.74 -2.32 16.18
CA SER A 77 -2.39 -1.84 15.93
C SER A 77 -1.35 -2.78 16.50
N VAL A 78 -0.14 -2.66 15.97
CA VAL A 78 1.04 -3.40 16.38
C VAL A 78 2.05 -2.43 16.98
N SER A 79 2.89 -2.91 17.92
CA SER A 79 3.99 -2.10 18.44
C SER A 79 5.07 -1.87 17.37
N GLN A 80 5.87 -0.81 17.57
CA GLN A 80 6.96 -0.49 16.67
C GLN A 80 8.02 -1.61 16.56
N PRO A 81 8.49 -2.24 17.66
CA PRO A 81 9.45 -3.34 17.57
C PRO A 81 8.93 -4.51 16.74
N THR A 82 7.70 -4.96 17.01
CA THR A 82 7.05 -6.06 16.31
C THR A 82 6.86 -5.74 14.83
N PHE A 83 6.48 -4.50 14.49
CA PHE A 83 6.33 -4.06 13.10
C PHE A 83 7.62 -4.19 12.27
N TYR A 84 8.79 -3.93 12.86
CA TYR A 84 10.07 -4.02 12.13
C TYR A 84 10.65 -5.45 12.11
N LYS A 85 10.17 -6.34 12.97
CA LYS A 85 10.66 -7.70 13.09
C LYS A 85 10.00 -8.65 12.08
N HIS A 86 8.70 -8.48 11.85
CA HIS A 86 7.87 -9.42 11.09
C HIS A 86 7.58 -8.94 9.68
N SER A 87 7.27 -9.89 8.77
CA SER A 87 6.91 -9.56 7.39
C SER A 87 5.59 -8.78 7.32
N TYR A 88 5.42 -7.96 6.27
CA TYR A 88 4.18 -7.21 6.08
C TYR A 88 2.95 -8.12 5.97
N CYS A 89 3.08 -9.28 5.32
CA CYS A 89 2.00 -10.24 5.15
C CYS A 89 1.58 -10.86 6.50
N ASN A 90 2.54 -11.28 7.31
CA ASN A 90 2.30 -11.86 8.64
C ASN A 90 1.62 -10.84 9.57
N LEU A 91 2.13 -9.61 9.57
CA LEU A 91 1.53 -8.51 10.33
C LEU A 91 0.10 -8.20 9.90
N LEU A 92 -0.16 -8.17 8.58
CA LEU A 92 -1.49 -7.87 8.06
C LEU A 92 -2.50 -8.95 8.47
N ARG A 93 -2.08 -10.22 8.42
CA ARG A 93 -2.92 -11.35 8.82
C ARG A 93 -3.13 -11.39 10.33
N TYR A 94 -2.07 -11.24 11.14
CA TYR A 94 -2.17 -11.07 12.59
C TYR A 94 -3.17 -9.96 12.96
N LEU A 95 -2.98 -8.76 12.42
CA LEU A 95 -3.83 -7.62 12.74
C LEU A 95 -5.29 -7.86 12.34
N LYS A 96 -5.54 -8.60 11.26
CA LYS A 96 -6.87 -8.96 10.77
C LYS A 96 -7.52 -10.05 11.65
N ASN A 97 -6.77 -11.10 11.98
CA ASN A 97 -7.27 -12.25 12.75
C ASN A 97 -7.57 -11.86 14.20
N TYR A 98 -6.72 -11.02 14.80
CA TYR A 98 -6.92 -10.49 16.15
C TYR A 98 -7.75 -9.20 16.17
N SER A 99 -8.49 -8.90 15.10
CA SER A 99 -9.42 -7.77 15.07
C SER A 99 -10.86 -8.20 15.29
N ILE A 100 -11.60 -7.40 16.06
CA ILE A 100 -13.04 -7.53 16.23
C ILE A 100 -13.80 -7.13 14.95
N PHE A 101 -13.21 -6.28 14.09
CA PHE A 101 -13.88 -5.77 12.90
C PHE A 101 -13.43 -6.52 11.64
N ARG A 102 -14.40 -6.93 10.81
CA ARG A 102 -14.09 -7.45 9.48
C ARG A 102 -13.62 -6.32 8.55
N CYS A 103 -12.35 -6.36 8.19
CA CYS A 103 -11.76 -5.46 7.19
C CYS A 103 -11.83 -6.10 5.80
N ILE A 104 -12.55 -5.49 4.87
CA ILE A 104 -12.70 -5.97 3.48
C ILE A 104 -11.38 -5.82 2.72
N HIS A 105 -10.70 -4.68 2.91
CA HIS A 105 -9.41 -4.37 2.28
C HIS A 105 -8.42 -3.95 3.37
N PRO A 106 -7.89 -4.93 4.15
CA PRO A 106 -6.98 -4.61 5.24
C PRO A 106 -5.71 -4.00 4.67
N LYS A 107 -5.25 -2.92 5.30
CA LYS A 107 -4.02 -2.25 4.95
C LYS A 107 -3.40 -1.66 6.20
N ILE A 108 -2.11 -1.89 6.40
CA ILE A 108 -1.38 -1.29 7.51
C ILE A 108 -1.12 0.18 7.16
N ASP A 109 -1.57 1.07 8.03
CA ASP A 109 -1.38 2.50 7.90
C ASP A 109 -0.84 3.10 9.21
N ILE A 110 -0.10 4.20 9.07
CA ILE A 110 0.29 5.05 10.20
C ILE A 110 -0.89 5.96 10.47
N MET A 111 -1.42 5.90 11.68
CA MET A 111 -2.62 6.61 12.09
C MET A 111 -2.37 7.40 13.36
N LYS A 112 -3.00 8.56 13.48
CA LYS A 112 -3.05 9.33 14.74
C LYS A 112 -4.40 9.08 15.39
N LEU A 113 -4.39 8.53 16.61
CA LEU A 113 -5.61 8.22 17.36
C LEU A 113 -6.26 9.51 17.88
N HIS A 114 -7.59 9.55 17.81
CA HIS A 114 -8.43 10.58 18.38
C HIS A 114 -9.61 9.93 19.09
N ILE A 115 -9.60 10.01 20.42
CA ILE A 115 -10.67 9.46 21.27
C ILE A 115 -11.73 10.54 21.46
N LEU A 116 -12.93 10.27 20.96
CA LEU A 116 -14.08 11.18 21.08
C LEU A 116 -14.63 11.18 22.51
N ARG A 117 -15.40 12.22 22.87
CA ARG A 117 -16.00 12.37 24.21
C ARG A 117 -16.92 11.20 24.62
N ASN A 118 -17.47 10.49 23.64
CA ASN A 118 -18.32 9.32 23.84
C ASN A 118 -17.50 8.00 23.90
N GLY A 119 -16.17 8.07 24.01
CA GLY A 119 -15.28 6.91 24.05
C GLY A 119 -15.01 6.25 22.70
N THR A 120 -15.49 6.80 21.58
CA THR A 120 -15.24 6.21 20.25
C THR A 120 -13.82 6.51 19.77
N TYR A 121 -13.12 5.47 19.30
CA TYR A 121 -11.75 5.58 18.81
C TYR A 121 -11.75 5.86 17.31
N THR A 122 -11.43 7.10 16.95
CA THR A 122 -11.34 7.57 15.56
C THR A 122 -9.90 7.86 15.17
N VAL A 123 -9.59 7.89 13.88
CA VAL A 123 -8.21 8.08 13.43
C VAL A 123 -8.05 9.02 12.26
N ILE A 124 -6.90 9.70 12.22
CA ILE A 124 -6.42 10.42 11.05
C ILE A 124 -5.35 9.55 10.37
N VAL A 125 -5.61 9.09 9.15
CA VAL A 125 -4.69 8.24 8.38
C VAL A 125 -3.56 9.09 7.80
N LYS A 126 -2.37 9.01 8.41
CA LYS A 126 -1.20 9.84 8.07
C LYS A 126 -0.44 9.34 6.86
N THR A 127 -0.44 8.03 6.62
CA THR A 127 0.10 7.43 5.39
C THR A 127 -0.56 7.98 4.13
N HIS A 128 -1.85 8.31 4.18
CA HIS A 128 -2.54 8.94 3.05
C HIS A 128 -1.87 10.26 2.66
N TRP A 129 -1.68 11.16 3.64
CA TRP A 129 -1.02 12.45 3.43
C TRP A 129 0.44 12.30 3.03
N LEU A 130 1.16 11.37 3.64
CA LEU A 130 2.55 11.08 3.29
C LEU A 130 2.67 10.62 1.83
N ARG A 131 1.78 9.74 1.37
CA ARG A 131 1.74 9.28 -0.03
C ARG A 131 1.48 10.44 -1.01
N LEU A 132 0.60 11.39 -0.67
CA LEU A 132 0.34 12.57 -1.51
C LEU A 132 1.59 13.42 -1.67
N VAL A 133 2.27 13.74 -0.56
CA VAL A 133 3.51 14.51 -0.56
C VAL A 133 4.59 13.77 -1.35
N GLN A 134 4.82 12.49 -1.05
CA GLN A 134 5.81 11.65 -1.73
C GLN A 134 5.55 11.56 -3.25
N ARG A 135 4.30 11.36 -3.67
CA ARG A 135 3.93 11.29 -5.09
C ARG A 135 4.29 12.58 -5.81
N ARG A 136 3.97 13.72 -5.22
CA ARG A 136 4.24 15.01 -5.83
C ARG A 136 5.74 15.34 -5.82
N TRP A 137 6.47 14.96 -4.77
CA TRP A 137 7.94 15.00 -4.74
C TRP A 137 8.55 14.20 -5.89
N LYS A 138 8.13 12.94 -6.06
CA LYS A 138 8.59 12.08 -7.17
C LYS A 138 8.30 12.71 -8.54
N ASN A 139 7.12 13.30 -8.72
CA ASN A 139 6.76 13.97 -9.97
C ASN A 139 7.64 15.20 -10.27
N ILE A 140 7.91 16.05 -9.27
CA ILE A 140 8.80 17.20 -9.47
C ILE A 140 10.23 16.75 -9.69
N TYR A 141 10.70 15.76 -8.93
CA TYR A 141 12.01 15.18 -9.11
C TYR A 141 12.20 14.67 -10.56
N LYS A 142 11.23 13.91 -11.09
CA LYS A 142 11.24 13.45 -12.49
C LYS A 142 11.38 14.61 -13.47
N LYS A 143 10.54 15.66 -13.33
CA LYS A 143 10.63 16.86 -14.17
C LYS A 143 11.99 17.55 -14.09
N ARG A 144 12.58 17.64 -12.89
CA ARG A 144 13.92 18.21 -12.69
C ARG A 144 14.97 17.39 -13.42
N MET A 145 14.93 16.07 -13.29
CA MET A 145 15.87 15.17 -13.96
C MET A 145 15.76 15.28 -15.48
N ASP A 146 14.55 15.40 -16.02
CA ASP A 146 14.33 15.59 -17.46
C ASP A 146 14.89 16.93 -17.96
N ILE A 147 14.71 18.02 -17.19
CA ILE A 147 15.29 19.33 -17.51
C ILE A 147 16.81 19.25 -17.48
N ILE A 148 17.40 18.66 -16.44
CA ILE A 148 18.85 18.51 -16.30
C ILE A 148 19.41 17.70 -17.48
N ARG A 149 18.79 16.57 -17.83
CA ARG A 149 19.19 15.76 -18.99
C ARG A 149 19.17 16.56 -20.28
N LYS A 150 18.11 17.35 -20.52
CA LYS A 150 17.99 18.21 -21.71
C LYS A 150 18.98 19.38 -21.71
N ARG A 151 19.34 19.92 -20.53
CA ARG A 151 20.38 20.93 -20.40
C ARG A 151 21.75 20.38 -20.76
N CYS A 152 22.04 19.11 -20.47
CA CYS A 152 23.30 18.46 -20.84
C CYS A 152 23.50 18.25 -22.36
N LEU A 153 22.46 18.44 -23.19
CA LEU A 153 22.60 18.31 -24.64
C LEU A 153 23.55 19.38 -25.20
N PRO A 154 24.41 19.05 -26.19
CA PRO A 154 25.34 20.03 -26.79
C PRO A 154 24.64 21.29 -27.32
N SER A 155 23.47 21.13 -27.95
CA SER A 155 22.66 22.25 -28.45
C SER A 155 22.22 23.20 -27.34
N SER A 156 21.78 22.66 -26.20
CA SER A 156 21.38 23.43 -25.02
C SER A 156 22.57 24.17 -24.39
N GLN A 157 23.73 23.52 -24.33
CA GLN A 157 24.97 24.12 -23.80
C GLN A 157 25.46 25.25 -24.71
N MET A 158 25.46 25.05 -26.03
CA MET A 158 25.81 26.12 -26.98
C MET A 158 24.85 27.32 -26.88
N HIS A 159 23.55 27.08 -26.73
CA HIS A 159 22.58 28.15 -26.55
C HIS A 159 22.84 28.95 -25.26
N ALA A 160 23.13 28.25 -24.16
CA ALA A 160 23.49 28.87 -22.88
C ALA A 160 24.80 29.66 -22.96
N GLN A 161 25.80 29.19 -23.70
CA GLN A 161 27.06 29.93 -23.92
C GLN A 161 26.83 31.23 -24.70
N ARG A 162 25.96 31.21 -25.73
CA ARG A 162 25.69 32.39 -26.56
C ARG A 162 24.81 33.44 -25.89
N THR A 163 23.84 33.01 -25.07
CA THR A 163 22.78 33.88 -24.54
C THR A 163 22.83 34.06 -23.03
N GLY A 164 23.66 33.30 -22.32
CA GLY A 164 23.72 33.24 -20.86
C GLY A 164 22.55 32.50 -20.19
N LYS A 165 21.60 31.96 -20.96
CA LYS A 165 20.39 31.27 -20.45
C LYS A 165 20.14 29.97 -21.21
N TYR A 166 19.54 28.98 -20.53
CA TYR A 166 19.06 27.78 -21.22
C TYR A 166 17.84 28.10 -22.09
N PRO A 167 17.57 27.29 -23.14
CA PRO A 167 16.40 27.44 -24.00
C PRO A 167 15.08 27.50 -23.22
N PHE A 168 14.04 28.07 -23.85
CA PHE A 168 12.70 28.14 -23.26
C PHE A 168 12.21 26.76 -22.77
N GLY A 169 11.63 26.72 -21.57
CA GLY A 169 11.18 25.49 -20.91
C GLY A 169 12.30 24.71 -20.20
N LEU A 170 13.56 25.04 -20.44
CA LEU A 170 14.73 24.52 -19.70
C LEU A 170 15.35 25.58 -18.78
N ASN A 171 14.96 26.84 -18.90
CA ASN A 171 15.46 27.97 -18.12
C ASN A 171 15.04 27.93 -16.64
N ILE A 172 13.90 27.31 -16.31
CA ILE A 172 13.35 27.29 -14.95
C ILE A 172 13.38 25.86 -14.40
N LEU A 173 13.86 25.68 -13.16
CA LEU A 173 13.77 24.41 -12.45
C LEU A 173 12.54 24.44 -11.52
N PRO A 174 11.62 23.47 -11.59
CA PRO A 174 10.40 23.51 -10.78
C PRO A 174 10.73 23.44 -9.28
N SER A 175 10.07 24.27 -8.47
CA SER A 175 10.24 24.32 -7.01
C SER A 175 9.31 23.33 -6.29
N ILE A 176 9.64 23.00 -5.04
CA ILE A 176 8.78 22.24 -4.12
C ILE A 176 7.81 23.18 -3.38
N SER A 177 8.07 24.49 -3.37
CA SER A 177 7.17 25.48 -2.75
C SER A 177 5.86 25.62 -3.53
N GLY A 178 4.75 25.82 -2.83
CA GLY A 178 3.40 25.91 -3.42
C GLY A 178 2.83 24.57 -3.91
N MET A 179 3.56 23.49 -3.74
CA MET A 179 3.24 22.16 -4.27
C MET A 179 1.91 21.58 -3.75
N MET A 180 1.49 21.95 -2.53
CA MET A 180 0.26 21.47 -1.92
C MET A 180 -0.91 22.46 -2.04
N SER A 181 -0.70 23.62 -2.68
CA SER A 181 -1.74 24.65 -2.86
C SER A 181 -2.92 24.17 -3.71
N GLU A 182 -2.70 23.19 -4.59
CA GLU A 182 -3.76 22.54 -5.36
C GLU A 182 -4.77 21.80 -4.46
N PHE A 183 -4.34 21.31 -3.29
CA PHE A 183 -5.21 20.59 -2.36
C PHE A 183 -6.02 21.51 -1.44
N SER A 184 -5.70 22.80 -1.36
CA SER A 184 -6.43 23.76 -0.51
C SER A 184 -7.72 24.30 -1.15
N LEU A 185 -8.02 23.94 -2.41
CA LEU A 185 -9.12 24.55 -3.18
C LEU A 185 -10.45 23.78 -3.17
N VAL A 186 -10.58 22.69 -2.40
CA VAL A 186 -11.90 22.07 -2.19
C VAL A 186 -12.64 22.85 -1.10
N LYS A 187 -13.15 24.05 -1.44
CA LYS A 187 -14.21 24.69 -0.67
C LYS A 187 -15.50 23.92 -0.95
N SER A 188 -16.16 23.49 0.12
CA SER A 188 -17.51 22.93 0.11
C SER A 188 -18.46 23.83 -0.68
N GLN A 189 -19.02 23.28 -1.77
CA GLN A 189 -20.30 23.73 -2.31
C GLN A 189 -21.42 23.17 -1.45
#